data_AF-A0A1D6GDL8-F1
#
_entry.id   AF-A0A1D6GDL8-F1
#
_cell.length_a   1.000
_cell.length_b   1.000
_cell.length_c   1.000
_cell.angle_alpha   90.00
_cell.angle_beta   90.00
_cell.angle_gamma   90.00
#
_symmetry.space_group_name_H-M   'P 1'
#
loop_
_entity.id
_entity.type
_entity.pdbx_description
1 polymer ?
#
loop_
_entity_poly.entity_id
_entity_poly.type
_entity_poly.pdbx_seq_one_letter_code
_entity_poly.pdbx_strand_id
1 'polypeptide(L)'
;MRVNPHTHQLKICDFGSAKVLVRGEPNISYICSRYYRAPELIFGATEYTTAIDLWSTGCVMAELLLGQALFPGESGVDQLVEIIKVLGTPTREEIKCMNPNYTEFKFPQIKAHPWHKVFQRRLPPEAVDLVSRFLQYSPNLRCTALEACMHPFFDELRDPNTRLPNGRPLPPLFNFRSQAKTDQMFAILTELKGVPPEVIDRLVPEHSRRQSLFMALRT
;
A
#
# COMPACT_ATOMS: atom_id res chain seq x y z
N MET A 1 4.99 -5.48 11.84
CA MET A 1 3.72 -4.89 12.32
C MET A 1 3.32 -5.55 13.63
N ARG A 2 2.69 -4.82 14.56
CA ARG A 2 2.09 -5.40 15.78
C ARG A 2 0.59 -5.13 15.80
N VAL A 3 -0.19 -6.14 16.14
CA VAL A 3 -1.66 -6.05 16.21
C VAL A 3 -2.11 -6.27 17.65
N ASN A 4 -2.98 -5.40 18.15
CA ASN A 4 -3.70 -5.64 19.39
C ASN A 4 -4.92 -6.54 19.08
N PRO A 5 -5.00 -7.77 19.61
CA PRO A 5 -6.07 -8.72 19.25
C PRO A 5 -7.44 -8.30 19.79
N HIS A 6 -7.50 -7.34 20.72
CA HIS A 6 -8.73 -6.92 21.37
C HIS A 6 -9.33 -5.67 20.74
N THR A 7 -8.47 -4.70 20.40
CA THR A 7 -8.89 -3.43 19.78
C THR A 7 -8.73 -3.43 18.26
N HIS A 8 -8.13 -4.49 17.69
CA HIS A 8 -7.76 -4.60 16.28
C HIS A 8 -6.88 -3.45 15.78
N GLN A 9 -6.23 -2.72 16.69
CA GLN A 9 -5.30 -1.65 16.33
C GLN A 9 -4.00 -2.26 15.81
N LEU A 10 -3.64 -1.89 14.58
CA LEU A 10 -2.35 -2.20 13.98
C LEU A 10 -1.39 -1.03 14.18
N LYS A 11 -0.15 -1.34 14.56
CA LYS A 11 0.96 -0.39 14.65
C LYS A 11 2.13 -0.85 13.80
N ILE A 12 2.61 0.05 12.94
CA ILE A 12 3.89 -0.12 12.25
C ILE A 12 5.00 0.00 13.30
N CYS A 13 6.01 -0.85 13.17
CA CYS A 13 7.14 -0.96 14.08
C CYS A 13 8.40 -1.31 13.28
N ASP A 14 9.54 -1.30 13.95
CA ASP A 14 10.84 -1.64 13.37
C ASP A 14 11.27 -0.71 12.22
N PHE A 15 11.69 0.51 12.61
CA PHE A 15 12.21 1.52 11.70
C PHE A 15 13.72 1.39 11.48
N GLY A 16 14.33 0.23 11.77
CA GLY A 16 15.78 0.02 11.67
C GLY A 16 16.34 0.12 10.24
N SER A 17 15.48 -0.04 9.22
CA SER A 17 15.82 0.14 7.80
C SER A 17 15.15 1.37 7.17
N ALA A 18 14.44 2.20 7.96
CA ALA A 18 13.76 3.37 7.44
C ALA A 18 14.78 4.46 7.03
N LYS A 19 14.52 5.13 5.91
CA LYS A 19 15.37 6.22 5.39
C LYS A 19 14.50 7.30 4.73
N VAL A 20 14.88 8.56 4.93
CA VAL A 20 14.33 9.67 4.14
C VAL A 20 15.00 9.64 2.76
N LEU A 21 14.20 9.42 1.72
CA LEU A 21 14.70 9.39 0.35
C LEU A 21 14.79 10.81 -0.20
N VAL A 22 15.96 11.17 -0.72
CA VAL A 22 16.22 12.46 -1.37
C VAL A 22 16.41 12.18 -2.86
N ARG A 23 15.68 12.92 -3.72
CA ARG A 23 15.76 12.74 -5.17
C ARG A 23 17.19 13.02 -5.65
N GLY A 24 17.75 12.11 -6.46
CA GLY A 24 19.11 12.19 -6.98
C GLY A 24 20.18 11.63 -6.05
N GLU A 25 19.84 11.22 -4.82
CA GLU A 25 20.76 10.52 -3.94
C GLU A 25 20.59 9.00 -4.06
N PRO A 26 21.68 8.24 -4.28
CA PRO A 26 21.60 6.78 -4.39
C PRO A 26 21.33 6.12 -3.03
N ASN A 27 20.64 4.99 -3.07
CA ASN A 27 20.28 4.19 -1.92
C ASN A 27 20.68 2.71 -2.13
N ILE A 28 20.82 1.96 -1.04
CA ILE A 28 21.16 0.53 -1.09
C ILE A 28 19.96 -0.24 -1.62
N SER A 29 20.13 -0.99 -2.70
CA SER A 29 19.05 -1.78 -3.32
C SER A 29 18.76 -3.10 -2.60
N TYR A 30 19.76 -3.70 -1.95
CA TYR A 30 19.60 -4.92 -1.16
C TYR A 30 19.01 -4.63 0.23
N ILE A 31 17.74 -4.22 0.23
CA ILE A 31 16.93 -3.93 1.41
C ILE A 31 15.59 -4.68 1.34
N CYS A 32 14.79 -4.57 2.40
CA CYS A 32 13.51 -5.28 2.56
C CYS A 32 13.66 -6.81 2.70
N SER A 33 12.76 -7.43 3.44
CA SER A 33 12.67 -8.90 3.51
C SER A 33 12.24 -9.47 2.17
N ARG A 34 12.88 -10.57 1.76
CA ARG A 34 12.86 -11.06 0.37
C ARG A 34 11.47 -11.20 -0.26
N TYR A 35 10.50 -11.81 0.43
CA TYR A 35 9.16 -12.07 -0.10
C TYR A 35 8.34 -10.80 -0.38
N TYR A 36 8.73 -9.69 0.25
CA TYR A 36 8.06 -8.40 0.14
C TYR A 36 8.87 -7.40 -0.70
N ARG A 37 10.01 -7.82 -1.24
CA ARG A 37 10.92 -6.94 -1.98
C ARG A 37 10.33 -6.58 -3.35
N ALA A 38 10.30 -5.29 -3.64
CA ALA A 38 9.83 -4.75 -4.91
C ALA A 38 10.78 -5.12 -6.07
N PRO A 39 10.27 -5.34 -7.29
CA PRO A 39 11.06 -5.83 -8.41
C PRO A 39 12.19 -4.88 -8.81
N GLU A 40 12.02 -3.56 -8.72
CA GLU A 40 13.07 -2.57 -8.97
C GLU A 40 14.29 -2.73 -8.06
N LEU A 41 14.09 -3.18 -6.81
CA LEU A 41 15.19 -3.49 -5.89
C LEU A 41 15.92 -4.76 -6.31
N ILE A 42 15.20 -5.74 -6.86
CA ILE A 42 15.79 -6.97 -7.43
C ILE A 42 16.60 -6.64 -8.69
N PHE A 43 16.11 -5.70 -9.51
CA PHE A 43 16.85 -5.13 -10.65
C PHE A 43 17.99 -4.21 -10.22
N GLY A 44 18.22 -3.99 -8.93
CA GLY A 44 19.35 -3.23 -8.41
C GLY A 44 19.20 -1.71 -8.52
N ALA A 45 17.97 -1.18 -8.64
CA ALA A 45 17.74 0.26 -8.66
C ALA A 45 18.22 0.92 -7.35
N THR A 46 18.94 2.02 -7.47
CA THR A 46 19.44 2.82 -6.33
C THR A 46 18.63 4.12 -6.12
N GLU A 47 17.89 4.55 -7.14
CA GLU A 47 17.02 5.73 -7.14
C GLU A 47 15.53 5.35 -7.07
N TYR A 48 15.19 4.41 -6.20
CA TYR A 48 13.80 4.03 -5.93
C TYR A 48 13.09 5.08 -5.06
N THR A 49 11.77 4.95 -4.94
CA THR A 49 10.92 5.84 -4.14
C THR A 49 10.21 5.06 -3.03
N THR A 50 9.37 5.74 -2.24
CA THR A 50 8.48 5.10 -1.24
C THR A 50 7.47 4.13 -1.86
N ALA A 51 7.38 4.06 -3.20
CA ALA A 51 6.56 3.07 -3.91
C ALA A 51 6.98 1.61 -3.63
N ILE A 52 8.19 1.36 -3.13
CA ILE A 52 8.60 0.02 -2.68
C ILE A 52 7.77 -0.48 -1.48
N ASP A 53 7.31 0.44 -0.62
CA ASP A 53 6.48 0.11 0.54
C ASP A 53 5.05 -0.25 0.11
N LEU A 54 4.58 0.36 -0.99
CA LEU A 54 3.28 0.07 -1.59
C LEU A 54 3.27 -1.32 -2.24
N TRP A 55 4.37 -1.72 -2.90
CA TRP A 55 4.55 -3.11 -3.34
C TRP A 55 4.51 -4.09 -2.16
N SER A 56 5.29 -3.80 -1.11
CA SER A 56 5.34 -4.63 0.10
C SER A 56 3.95 -4.78 0.75
N THR A 57 3.16 -3.70 0.75
CA THR A 57 1.76 -3.69 1.22
C THR A 57 0.88 -4.61 0.37
N GLY A 58 1.04 -4.58 -0.96
CA GLY A 58 0.36 -5.51 -1.87
C GLY A 58 0.70 -6.98 -1.58
N CYS A 59 1.98 -7.29 -1.33
CA CYS A 59 2.42 -8.64 -0.94
C CYS A 59 1.78 -9.10 0.37
N VAL A 60 1.78 -8.24 1.41
CA VAL A 60 1.13 -8.53 2.70
C VAL A 60 -0.37 -8.76 2.52
N MET A 61 -1.05 -7.91 1.75
CA MET A 61 -2.48 -8.06 1.50
C MET A 61 -2.80 -9.36 0.76
N ALA A 62 -2.02 -9.71 -0.26
CA ALA A 62 -2.17 -10.97 -0.97
C ALA A 62 -1.91 -12.18 -0.05
N GLU A 63 -0.89 -12.10 0.82
CA GLU A 63 -0.58 -13.14 1.80
C GLU A 63 -1.72 -13.36 2.79
N LEU A 64 -2.35 -12.29 3.30
CA LEU A 64 -3.52 -12.40 4.18
C LEU A 64 -4.71 -13.08 3.47
N LEU A 65 -4.89 -12.84 2.17
CA LEU A 65 -5.97 -13.43 1.38
C LEU A 65 -5.69 -14.89 1.00
N LEU A 66 -4.42 -15.26 0.80
CA LEU A 66 -3.99 -16.62 0.42
C LEU A 66 -3.72 -17.53 1.61
N GLY A 67 -3.34 -16.97 2.76
CA GLY A 67 -2.82 -17.69 3.92
C GLY A 67 -1.35 -18.13 3.79
N GLN A 68 -0.65 -17.70 2.74
CA GLN A 68 0.76 -17.97 2.47
C GLN A 68 1.37 -16.86 1.61
N ALA A 69 2.69 -16.71 1.65
CA ALA A 69 3.40 -15.69 0.87
C ALA A 69 3.10 -15.83 -0.64
N LEU A 70 2.77 -14.72 -1.30
CA LEU A 70 2.48 -14.71 -2.75
C LEU A 70 3.72 -15.00 -3.60
N PHE A 71 4.90 -14.54 -3.15
CA PHE A 71 6.17 -14.67 -3.89
C PHE A 71 7.26 -15.28 -3.00
N PRO A 72 7.26 -16.61 -2.80
CA PRO A 72 8.20 -17.30 -1.91
C PRO A 72 9.53 -17.66 -2.60
N GLY A 73 10.35 -16.68 -2.99
CA GLY A 73 11.62 -16.92 -3.67
C GLY A 73 12.78 -17.33 -2.74
N GLU A 74 13.62 -18.29 -3.15
CA GLU A 74 14.79 -18.73 -2.35
C GLU A 74 16.03 -17.84 -2.53
N SER A 75 16.11 -17.13 -3.66
CA SER A 75 17.16 -16.16 -3.99
C SER A 75 16.55 -14.88 -4.59
N GLY A 76 17.39 -13.88 -4.91
CA GLY A 76 16.90 -12.69 -5.63
C GLY A 76 16.37 -13.02 -7.02
N VAL A 77 16.99 -13.99 -7.71
CA VAL A 77 16.55 -14.46 -9.03
C VAL A 77 15.25 -15.25 -8.91
N ASP A 78 15.15 -16.16 -7.94
CA ASP A 78 13.92 -16.93 -7.74
C ASP A 78 12.75 -16.04 -7.32
N GLN A 79 13.01 -14.99 -6.54
CA GLN A 79 11.99 -13.99 -6.20
C GLN A 79 11.42 -13.33 -7.46
N LEU A 80 12.26 -12.98 -8.43
CA LEU A 80 11.80 -12.44 -9.71
C LEU A 80 11.02 -13.47 -10.53
N VAL A 81 11.44 -14.74 -10.50
CA VAL A 81 10.72 -15.84 -11.16
C VAL A 81 9.30 -16.00 -10.58
N GLU A 82 9.14 -15.96 -9.25
CA GLU A 82 7.82 -16.02 -8.60
C GLU A 82 6.93 -14.83 -9.00
N ILE A 83 7.50 -13.63 -9.10
CA ILE A 83 6.77 -12.45 -9.58
C ILE A 83 6.31 -12.63 -11.03
N ILE A 84 7.19 -13.10 -11.92
CA ILE A 84 6.88 -13.32 -13.34
C ILE A 84 5.81 -14.40 -13.53
N LYS A 85 5.79 -15.44 -12.69
CA LYS A 85 4.73 -16.48 -12.75
C LYS A 85 3.32 -15.89 -12.55
N VAL A 86 3.20 -14.80 -11.79
CA VAL A 86 1.92 -14.12 -11.51
C VAL A 86 1.67 -12.97 -12.48
N LEU A 87 2.61 -12.04 -12.60
CA LEU A 87 2.43 -10.81 -13.40
C LEU A 87 2.78 -10.98 -14.88
N GLY A 88 3.39 -12.10 -15.26
CA GLY A 88 3.95 -12.30 -16.59
C GLY A 88 5.31 -11.62 -16.74
N THR A 89 5.90 -11.73 -17.92
CA THR A 89 7.22 -11.12 -18.20
C THR A 89 7.08 -9.61 -18.31
N PRO A 90 7.87 -8.80 -17.57
CA PRO A 90 7.79 -7.35 -17.67
C PRO A 90 8.19 -6.90 -19.07
N THR A 91 7.48 -5.89 -19.58
CA THR A 91 7.79 -5.20 -20.83
C THR A 91 9.11 -4.43 -20.72
N ARG A 92 9.68 -4.04 -21.86
CA ARG A 92 10.92 -3.25 -21.89
C ARG A 92 10.72 -1.90 -21.21
N GLU A 93 9.55 -1.31 -21.38
CA GLU A 93 9.14 -0.05 -20.79
C GLU A 93 9.05 -0.17 -19.26
N GLU A 94 8.43 -1.23 -18.75
CA GLU A 94 8.36 -1.51 -17.31
C GLU A 94 9.75 -1.74 -16.69
N ILE A 95 10.62 -2.49 -17.36
CA ILE A 95 12.00 -2.70 -16.88
C ILE A 95 12.74 -1.36 -16.83
N LYS A 96 12.59 -0.51 -17.85
CA LYS A 96 13.19 0.83 -17.87
C LYS A 96 12.63 1.73 -16.76
N CYS A 97 11.34 1.62 -16.43
CA CYS A 97 10.73 2.32 -15.30
C CYS A 97 11.26 1.83 -13.95
N MET A 98 11.59 0.54 -13.83
CA MET A 98 12.15 -0.04 -12.60
C MET A 98 13.63 0.29 -12.43
N ASN A 99 14.45 0.10 -13.45
CA ASN A 99 15.86 0.46 -13.46
C ASN A 99 16.32 0.84 -14.88
N PRO A 100 16.50 2.14 -15.17
CA PRO A 100 16.96 2.61 -16.48
C PRO A 100 18.35 2.10 -16.89
N ASN A 101 19.19 1.72 -15.91
CA ASN A 101 20.57 1.26 -16.12
C ASN A 101 20.65 -0.26 -16.35
N TYR A 102 19.54 -0.99 -16.26
CA TYR A 102 19.53 -2.43 -16.46
C TYR A 102 19.56 -2.75 -17.96
N THR A 103 20.60 -3.46 -18.41
CA THR A 103 20.90 -3.69 -19.84
C THR A 103 20.77 -5.16 -20.25
N GLU A 104 20.66 -6.09 -19.31
CA GLU A 104 20.59 -7.52 -19.59
C GLU A 104 19.13 -7.99 -19.78
N PHE A 105 18.73 -8.29 -21.03
CA PHE A 105 17.36 -8.68 -21.33
C PHE A 105 17.28 -10.09 -21.89
N LYS A 106 17.07 -11.11 -21.06
CA LYS A 106 16.62 -12.45 -21.50
C LYS A 106 15.74 -13.11 -20.45
N PHE A 107 14.46 -12.78 -20.46
CA PHE A 107 13.45 -13.55 -19.74
C PHE A 107 12.66 -14.43 -20.73
N PRO A 108 12.27 -15.65 -20.33
CA PRO A 108 11.26 -16.38 -21.08
C PRO A 108 9.98 -15.54 -21.14
N GLN A 109 9.24 -15.61 -22.24
CA GLN A 109 7.98 -14.89 -22.39
C GLN A 109 6.86 -15.68 -21.71
N ILE A 110 6.40 -15.17 -20.58
CA ILE A 110 5.37 -15.77 -19.72
C ILE A 110 4.18 -14.81 -19.71
N LYS A 111 2.99 -15.33 -19.97
CA LYS A 111 1.75 -14.55 -19.89
C LYS A 111 1.34 -14.37 -18.42
N ALA A 112 0.84 -13.17 -18.09
CA ALA A 112 0.28 -12.90 -16.78
C ALA A 112 -0.80 -13.91 -16.41
N HIS A 113 -0.78 -14.36 -15.16
CA HIS A 113 -1.83 -15.21 -14.62
C HIS A 113 -3.00 -14.31 -14.19
N PRO A 114 -4.24 -14.57 -14.64
CA PRO A 114 -5.37 -13.77 -14.22
C PRO A 114 -5.54 -13.80 -12.70
N TRP A 115 -5.68 -12.63 -12.06
CA TRP A 115 -5.77 -12.53 -10.60
C TRP A 115 -6.85 -13.41 -9.97
N HIS A 116 -8.00 -13.57 -10.62
CA HIS A 116 -9.07 -14.46 -10.15
C HIS A 116 -8.69 -15.95 -10.11
N LYS A 117 -7.61 -16.36 -10.80
CA LYS A 117 -7.06 -17.72 -10.73
C LYS A 117 -5.95 -17.86 -9.70
N VAL A 118 -5.23 -16.76 -9.43
CA VAL A 118 -4.23 -16.69 -8.34
C VAL A 118 -4.92 -16.93 -7.00
N PHE A 119 -6.05 -16.24 -6.79
CA PHE A 119 -6.88 -16.42 -5.61
C PHE A 119 -7.91 -17.53 -5.87
N GLN A 120 -7.56 -18.77 -5.54
CA GLN A 120 -8.38 -19.97 -5.79
C GLN A 120 -9.73 -20.00 -5.05
N ARG A 121 -9.97 -19.04 -4.15
CA ARG A 121 -11.20 -18.90 -3.37
C ARG A 121 -12.03 -17.73 -3.90
N ARG A 122 -13.33 -17.77 -3.66
CA ARG A 122 -14.24 -16.66 -3.99
C ARG A 122 -13.94 -15.49 -3.04
N LEU A 123 -13.07 -14.60 -3.46
CA LEU A 123 -12.73 -13.36 -2.76
C LEU A 123 -13.63 -12.21 -3.23
N PRO A 124 -13.81 -11.16 -2.39
CA PRO A 124 -14.41 -9.90 -2.84
C PRO A 124 -13.62 -9.34 -4.05
N PRO A 125 -14.27 -8.98 -5.16
CA PRO A 125 -13.61 -8.40 -6.33
C PRO A 125 -12.75 -7.17 -5.99
N GLU A 126 -13.20 -6.36 -5.04
CA GLU A 126 -12.53 -5.14 -4.59
C GLU A 126 -11.20 -5.45 -3.88
N ALA A 127 -11.10 -6.60 -3.20
CA ALA A 127 -9.86 -7.04 -2.57
C ALA A 127 -8.81 -7.38 -3.63
N VAL A 128 -9.24 -8.11 -4.67
CA VAL A 128 -8.39 -8.52 -5.79
C VAL A 128 -7.95 -7.30 -6.61
N ASP A 129 -8.88 -6.36 -6.87
CA ASP A 129 -8.59 -5.10 -7.56
C ASP A 129 -7.52 -4.30 -6.80
N LEU A 130 -7.68 -4.11 -5.49
CA LEU A 130 -6.72 -3.36 -4.68
C LEU A 130 -5.32 -3.98 -4.70
N VAL A 131 -5.21 -5.31 -4.56
CA VAL A 131 -3.91 -6.01 -4.67
C VAL A 131 -3.29 -5.76 -6.04
N SER A 132 -4.07 -5.87 -7.12
CA SER A 132 -3.58 -5.66 -8.48
C SER A 132 -3.04 -4.23 -8.70
N ARG A 133 -3.63 -3.23 -8.04
CA ARG A 133 -3.16 -1.84 -8.11
C ARG A 133 -1.88 -1.57 -7.32
N PHE A 134 -1.57 -2.39 -6.31
CA PHE A 134 -0.28 -2.33 -5.61
C PHE A 134 0.82 -3.07 -6.38
N LEU A 135 0.49 -4.23 -6.96
CA LEU A 135 1.45 -5.14 -7.58
C LEU A 135 1.63 -4.82 -9.08
N GLN A 136 2.16 -3.63 -9.34
CA GLN A 136 2.54 -3.15 -10.67
C GLN A 136 4.07 -3.11 -10.80
N TYR A 137 4.60 -3.51 -11.97
CA TYR A 137 6.03 -3.41 -12.24
C TYR A 137 6.51 -1.97 -12.20
N SER A 138 5.86 -1.10 -12.98
CA SER A 138 6.18 0.33 -13.02
C SER A 138 5.84 1.00 -11.68
N PRO A 139 6.84 1.50 -10.91
CA PRO A 139 6.59 2.00 -9.55
C PRO A 139 5.61 3.18 -9.48
N ASN A 140 5.57 3.99 -10.54
CA ASN A 140 4.68 5.15 -10.67
C ASN A 140 3.22 4.79 -11.02
N LEU A 141 2.94 3.53 -11.40
CA LEU A 141 1.57 3.06 -11.63
C LEU A 141 0.95 2.43 -10.38
N ARG A 142 1.72 2.28 -9.29
CA ARG A 142 1.20 1.73 -8.04
C ARG A 142 0.27 2.73 -7.37
N CYS A 143 -0.85 2.21 -6.87
CA CYS A 143 -1.79 2.97 -6.05
C CYS A 143 -1.09 3.54 -4.80
N THR A 144 -1.22 4.84 -4.57
CA THR A 144 -0.66 5.51 -3.40
C THR A 144 -1.38 5.07 -2.12
N ALA A 145 -0.77 5.30 -0.96
CA ALA A 145 -1.38 4.97 0.33
C ALA A 145 -2.74 5.69 0.53
N LEU A 146 -2.85 6.94 0.08
CA LEU A 146 -4.08 7.73 0.21
C LEU A 146 -5.18 7.21 -0.70
N GLU A 147 -4.86 6.92 -1.97
CA GLU A 147 -5.80 6.31 -2.92
C GLU A 147 -6.26 4.94 -2.43
N ALA A 148 -5.36 4.15 -1.84
CA ALA A 148 -5.70 2.87 -1.25
C ALA A 148 -6.66 3.02 -0.06
N CYS A 149 -6.43 3.98 0.83
CA CYS A 149 -7.36 4.28 1.94
C CYS A 149 -8.75 4.72 1.45
N MET A 150 -8.87 5.21 0.22
CA MET A 150 -10.13 5.59 -0.44
C MET A 150 -10.73 4.47 -1.31
N HIS A 151 -10.08 3.31 -1.38
CA HIS A 151 -10.53 2.21 -2.22
C HIS A 151 -11.87 1.63 -1.74
N PRO A 152 -12.77 1.18 -2.65
CA PRO A 152 -14.04 0.53 -2.30
C PRO A 152 -13.93 -0.67 -1.34
N PHE A 153 -12.77 -1.34 -1.36
CA PHE A 153 -12.46 -2.44 -0.44
C PHE A 153 -12.62 -2.04 1.05
N PHE A 154 -12.46 -0.75 1.37
CA PHE A 154 -12.59 -0.23 2.73
C PHE A 154 -13.93 0.50 2.99
N ASP A 155 -14.91 0.41 2.10
CA ASP A 155 -16.20 1.11 2.25
C ASP A 155 -16.95 0.67 3.51
N GLU A 156 -16.90 -0.63 3.85
CA GLU A 156 -17.48 -1.16 5.09
C GLU A 156 -16.91 -0.47 6.33
N LEU A 157 -15.63 -0.10 6.33
CA LEU A 157 -15.01 0.61 7.45
C LEU A 157 -15.50 2.06 7.60
N ARG A 158 -16.17 2.60 6.57
CA ARG A 158 -16.79 3.93 6.58
C ARG A 158 -18.28 3.89 6.92
N ASP A 159 -18.89 2.71 7.12
CA ASP A 159 -20.26 2.62 7.63
C ASP A 159 -20.27 2.86 9.16
N PRO A 160 -21.03 3.85 9.68
CA PRO A 160 -21.12 4.13 11.11
C PRO A 160 -21.66 2.95 11.95
N ASN A 161 -22.31 1.97 11.33
CA ASN A 161 -22.85 0.78 11.97
C ASN A 161 -21.85 -0.38 12.03
N THR A 162 -20.72 -0.30 11.32
CA THR A 162 -19.72 -1.37 11.33
C THR A 162 -19.12 -1.55 12.71
N ARG A 163 -18.96 -2.81 13.12
CA ARG A 163 -18.39 -3.22 14.39
C ARG A 163 -17.36 -4.31 14.16
N LEU A 164 -16.45 -4.46 15.11
CA LEU A 164 -15.55 -5.60 15.16
C LEU A 164 -16.36 -6.90 15.34
N PRO A 165 -15.81 -8.08 14.96
CA PRO A 165 -16.49 -9.37 15.14
C PRO A 165 -16.89 -9.68 16.59
N ASN A 166 -16.22 -9.05 17.57
CA ASN A 166 -16.53 -9.14 19.00
C ASN A 166 -17.59 -8.12 19.47
N GLY A 167 -18.27 -7.43 18.55
CA GLY A 167 -19.31 -6.43 18.81
C GLY A 167 -18.80 -5.03 19.20
N ARG A 168 -17.48 -4.84 19.36
CA ARG A 168 -16.89 -3.56 19.80
C ARG A 168 -16.83 -2.54 18.65
N PRO A 169 -16.74 -1.23 18.97
CA PRO A 169 -16.45 -0.23 17.95
C PRO A 169 -15.09 -0.47 17.28
N LEU A 170 -14.97 -0.03 16.04
CA LEU A 170 -13.70 0.03 15.32
C LEU A 170 -12.70 0.94 16.07
N PRO A 171 -11.38 0.72 15.93
CA PRO A 171 -10.38 1.69 16.39
C PRO A 171 -10.55 3.03 15.66
N PRO A 172 -9.93 4.12 16.13
CA PRO A 172 -9.95 5.39 15.41
C PRO A 172 -9.36 5.25 13.99
N LEU A 173 -10.17 5.49 12.95
CA LEU A 173 -9.79 5.37 11.53
C LEU A 173 -9.73 6.73 10.80
N PHE A 174 -10.48 7.72 11.29
CA PHE A 174 -10.67 9.02 10.60
C PHE A 174 -10.19 10.22 11.42
N ASN A 175 -9.40 9.96 12.47
CA ASN A 175 -8.85 10.95 13.40
C ASN A 175 -7.54 11.58 12.87
N PHE A 176 -7.53 11.98 11.60
CA PHE A 176 -6.42 12.72 11.01
C PHE A 176 -6.14 13.98 11.84
N ARG A 177 -4.86 14.31 12.05
CA ARG A 177 -4.50 15.46 12.90
C ARG A 177 -4.78 16.79 12.21
N SER A 178 -5.55 17.67 12.85
CA SER A 178 -5.73 19.07 12.44
C SER A 178 -4.73 20.01 13.13
N GLN A 179 -4.18 20.99 12.41
CA GLN A 179 -3.49 22.11 13.05
C GLN A 179 -4.53 23.19 13.44
N ALA A 180 -5.11 23.07 14.63
CA ALA A 180 -5.94 24.14 15.18
C ALA A 180 -5.01 25.27 15.69
N LYS A 181 -4.87 26.35 14.90
CA LYS A 181 -4.39 27.65 15.42
C LYS A 181 -5.10 28.87 14.80
N THR A 182 -6.20 28.72 14.08
CA THR A 182 -6.98 29.90 13.65
C THR A 182 -8.43 29.54 13.37
N ASP A 183 -9.34 30.42 13.80
CA ASP A 183 -10.81 30.31 13.84
C ASP A 183 -11.52 30.21 12.48
N GLN A 184 -10.97 29.51 11.49
CA GLN A 184 -11.63 29.31 10.21
C GLN A 184 -12.00 27.84 9.97
N MET A 185 -13.19 27.67 9.40
CA MET A 185 -13.95 26.43 9.08
C MET A 185 -13.20 25.39 8.23
N PHE A 186 -11.90 25.55 8.02
CA PHE A 186 -11.05 24.62 7.29
C PHE A 186 -9.81 24.34 8.12
N ALA A 187 -9.97 23.55 9.18
CA ALA A 187 -8.84 22.99 9.89
C ALA A 187 -8.09 22.05 8.91
N ILE A 188 -7.02 22.55 8.28
CA ILE A 188 -6.19 21.73 7.41
C ILE A 188 -5.59 20.63 8.27
N LEU A 189 -5.94 19.40 7.93
CA LEU A 189 -5.33 18.22 8.51
C LEU A 189 -3.84 18.27 8.15
N THR A 190 -2.95 18.45 9.12
CA THR A 190 -1.49 18.59 8.90
C THR A 190 -0.94 17.42 8.08
N GLU A 191 -1.50 16.23 8.33
CA GLU A 191 -1.19 14.98 7.62
C GLU A 191 -1.71 14.95 6.18
N LEU A 192 -2.75 15.74 5.86
CA LEU A 192 -3.33 15.86 4.52
C LEU A 192 -3.05 17.23 3.88
N LYS A 193 -1.99 17.93 4.34
CA LYS A 193 -1.61 19.21 3.75
C LYS A 193 -1.30 19.04 2.27
N GLY A 194 -1.96 19.82 1.41
CA GLY A 194 -1.80 19.75 -0.05
C GLY A 194 -2.66 18.68 -0.73
N VAL A 195 -3.46 17.92 0.03
CA VAL A 195 -4.47 17.03 -0.52
C VAL A 195 -5.69 17.87 -0.93
N PRO A 196 -6.23 17.69 -2.15
CA PRO A 196 -7.41 18.44 -2.59
C PRO A 196 -8.64 18.18 -1.72
N PRO A 197 -9.51 19.18 -1.47
CA PRO A 197 -10.71 19.03 -0.63
C PRO A 197 -11.61 17.87 -1.04
N GLU A 198 -11.80 17.63 -2.34
CA GLU A 198 -12.62 16.53 -2.86
C GLU A 198 -12.07 15.15 -2.49
N VAL A 199 -10.75 15.04 -2.32
CA VAL A 199 -10.08 13.81 -1.88
C VAL A 199 -10.28 13.61 -0.38
N ILE A 200 -10.22 14.68 0.41
CA ILE A 200 -10.49 14.66 1.86
C ILE A 200 -11.94 14.25 2.12
N ASP A 201 -12.89 14.78 1.37
CA ASP A 201 -14.31 14.46 1.53
C ASP A 201 -14.65 13.00 1.22
N ARG A 202 -13.88 12.37 0.32
CA ARG A 202 -13.98 10.94 0.03
C ARG A 202 -13.29 10.08 1.08
N LEU A 203 -12.18 10.55 1.64
CA LEU A 203 -11.41 9.84 2.65
C LEU A 203 -12.11 9.83 4.02
N VAL A 204 -12.69 10.96 4.41
CA VAL A 204 -13.31 11.16 5.74
C VAL A 204 -14.83 11.16 5.60
N PRO A 205 -15.53 10.11 6.08
CA PRO A 205 -16.97 10.03 5.96
C PRO A 205 -17.66 11.14 6.77
N GLU A 206 -18.83 11.58 6.31
CA GLU A 206 -19.53 12.75 6.84
C GLU A 206 -19.78 12.68 8.36
N HIS A 207 -20.14 11.50 8.87
CA HIS A 207 -20.41 11.29 10.29
C HIS A 207 -19.15 11.51 11.16
N SER A 208 -17.95 11.27 10.61
CA SER A 208 -16.67 11.48 11.30
C SER A 208 -16.22 12.94 11.25
N ARG A 209 -16.54 13.68 10.17
CA ARG A 209 -16.24 15.13 10.05
C ARG A 209 -16.93 15.94 11.17
N ARG A 210 -18.18 15.60 11.48
CA ARG A 210 -18.95 16.24 12.56
C ARG A 210 -18.34 15.99 13.95
N GLN A 211 -17.73 14.83 14.15
CA GLN A 211 -17.11 14.44 15.42
C GLN A 211 -15.78 15.20 15.65
N SER A 212 -15.00 15.43 14.59
CA SER A 212 -13.76 16.22 14.63
C SER A 212 -14.01 17.71 14.91
N LEU A 213 -15.06 18.30 14.33
CA LEU A 213 -15.52 19.67 14.66
C LEU A 213 -15.95 19.79 16.12
N PHE A 214 -16.63 18.78 16.65
CA PHE A 214 -17.09 18.78 18.04
C PHE A 214 -15.95 18.61 19.06
N MET A 215 -14.87 17.92 18.69
CA MET A 215 -13.65 17.81 19.51
C MET A 215 -12.81 19.10 19.46
N ALA A 216 -12.69 19.75 18.30
CA ALA A 216 -11.96 21.01 18.14
C ALA A 216 -12.58 22.18 18.91
N LEU A 217 -13.91 22.17 19.13
CA LEU A 217 -14.62 23.16 19.94
C LEU A 217 -14.50 22.95 21.46
N ARG A 218 -13.84 21.87 21.91
CA ARG A 218 -13.69 21.50 23.34
C ARG A 218 -12.24 21.53 23.85
N THR A 219 -11.30 21.95 23.01
CA THR A 219 -9.88 22.14 23.34
C THR A 219 -9.51 23.60 23.17
#